data_AF-A0A8H4PAV4-F1
#
_entry.id   AF-A0A8H4PAV4-F1
#
_cell.length_a   1.000
_cell.length_b   1.000
_cell.length_c   1.000
_cell.angle_alpha   90.00
_cell.angle_beta   90.00
_cell.angle_gamma   90.00
#
_symmetry.space_group_name_H-M   'P 1'
#
loop_
_entity.id
_entity.type
_entity.pdbx_description
1 polymer ?
#
loop_
_entity_poly.entity_id
_entity_poly.type
_entity_poly.pdbx_seq_one_letter_code
_entity_poly.pdbx_strand_id
1 'polypeptide(L)'
;MVSDTVYIPPNAKIVGEALASIIMGTGPNFGDLNNPRPVVQVGRPGDVGKVEWSDTIVSTRGAAAGAILIQYNLFTLGAPSGM
;
A
#
# COMPACT_ATOMS: atom_id res chain seq x y z
N MET A 1 -2.13 5.44 11.66
CA MET A 1 -0.66 5.25 11.57
C MET A 1 -0.37 3.77 11.65
N VAL A 2 0.62 3.30 10.90
CA VAL A 2 1.02 1.89 10.86
C VAL A 2 2.53 1.77 11.04
N SER A 3 2.97 0.78 11.83
CA SER A 3 4.37 0.47 12.08
C SER A 3 4.89 -0.73 11.29
N ASP A 4 4.01 -1.35 10.50
CA ASP A 4 4.33 -2.48 9.65
C ASP A 4 3.47 -2.45 8.37
N THR A 5 3.81 -3.29 7.40
CA THR A 5 3.15 -3.35 6.09
C THR A 5 1.66 -3.65 6.20
N VAL A 6 0.83 -2.81 5.57
CA VAL A 6 -0.60 -3.09 5.36
C VAL A 6 -0.76 -3.91 4.09
N TYR A 7 -1.28 -5.13 4.22
CA TYR A 7 -1.56 -6.00 3.09
C TYR A 7 -2.98 -5.81 2.57
N ILE A 8 -3.12 -5.53 1.27
CA ILE A 8 -4.39 -5.49 0.55
C ILE A 8 -4.49 -6.78 -0.29
N PRO A 9 -5.44 -7.68 0.02
CA PRO A 9 -5.59 -8.94 -0.72
C PRO A 9 -6.21 -8.71 -2.11
N PRO A 10 -6.04 -9.67 -3.04
CA PRO A 10 -6.79 -9.68 -4.30
C PRO A 10 -8.30 -9.56 -4.08
N ASN A 11 -8.97 -8.87 -4.99
CA ASN A 11 -10.43 -8.63 -5.01
C ASN A 11 -10.96 -7.72 -3.89
N ALA A 12 -10.07 -7.06 -3.16
CA ALA A 12 -10.45 -6.03 -2.20
C ALA A 12 -11.10 -4.82 -2.90
N LYS A 13 -12.10 -4.25 -2.22
CA LYS A 13 -12.72 -2.97 -2.56
C LYS A 13 -12.60 -2.03 -1.36
N ILE A 14 -11.92 -0.91 -1.54
CA ILE A 14 -11.55 0.03 -0.49
C ILE A 14 -11.95 1.43 -0.94
N VAL A 15 -12.75 2.12 -0.13
CA VAL A 15 -13.13 3.52 -0.36
C VAL A 15 -12.79 4.27 0.91
N GLY A 16 -11.93 5.27 0.79
CA GLY A 16 -11.65 6.18 1.89
C GLY A 16 -12.66 7.33 1.96
N GLU A 17 -12.65 8.02 3.09
CA GLU A 17 -13.42 9.24 3.31
C GLU A 17 -12.59 10.46 2.91
N ALA A 18 -12.55 10.76 1.60
CA ALA A 18 -11.86 11.91 1.03
C ALA A 18 -10.45 12.14 1.65
N LEU A 19 -10.14 13.35 2.10
CA LEU A 19 -8.83 13.68 2.69
C LEU A 19 -8.62 13.16 4.13
N ALA A 20 -9.61 12.51 4.74
CA ALA A 20 -9.51 12.00 6.12
C ALA A 20 -8.85 10.61 6.20
N SER A 21 -8.82 9.86 5.09
CA SER A 21 -8.27 8.50 5.06
C SER A 21 -6.79 8.49 4.71
N ILE A 22 -5.93 8.54 5.73
CA ILE A 22 -4.47 8.55 5.57
C ILE A 22 -3.83 7.30 6.19
N ILE A 23 -3.26 6.44 5.33
CA ILE A 23 -2.38 5.35 5.77
C ILE A 23 -0.97 5.93 5.91
N MET A 24 -0.57 6.17 7.15
CA MET A 24 0.69 6.83 7.48
C MET A 24 1.70 5.82 8.06
N GLY A 25 2.71 5.46 7.28
CA GLY A 25 3.82 4.59 7.68
C GLY A 25 4.80 5.32 8.60
N THR A 26 5.25 4.66 9.67
CA THR A 26 6.24 5.21 10.60
C THR A 26 7.01 4.12 11.34
N GLY A 27 8.13 4.48 11.98
CA GLY A 27 8.92 3.57 12.79
C GLY A 27 10.06 2.88 12.04
N PRO A 28 10.85 2.05 12.75
CA PRO A 28 12.14 1.54 12.29
C PRO A 28 12.03 0.65 11.05
N ASN A 29 10.90 -0.05 10.89
CA ASN A 29 10.61 -0.91 9.75
C ASN A 29 10.64 -0.17 8.41
N PHE A 30 10.43 1.14 8.41
CA PHE A 30 10.45 1.97 7.20
C PHE A 30 11.67 2.90 7.16
N GLY A 31 12.61 2.78 8.11
CA GLY A 31 13.74 3.69 8.26
C GLY A 31 14.99 3.30 7.47
N ASP A 32 15.14 2.02 7.09
CA ASP A 32 16.35 1.50 6.48
C ASP A 32 16.31 1.57 4.94
N LEU A 33 17.11 2.46 4.37
CA LEU A 33 17.24 2.62 2.91
C LEU A 33 17.82 1.37 2.22
N ASN A 34 18.65 0.59 2.92
CA ASN A 34 19.29 -0.61 2.34
C ASN A 34 18.37 -1.83 2.38
N ASN A 35 17.31 -1.78 3.18
CA ASN A 35 16.30 -2.82 3.27
C ASN A 35 14.89 -2.20 3.19
N PRO A 36 14.52 -1.64 2.01
CA PRO A 36 13.27 -0.92 1.87
C PRO A 36 12.06 -1.85 2.00
N ARG A 37 11.00 -1.35 2.63
CA ARG A 37 9.77 -2.11 2.92
C ARG A 37 8.52 -1.35 2.50
N PRO A 38 7.48 -2.05 1.99
CA PRO A 38 6.23 -1.41 1.61
C PRO A 38 5.41 -0.97 2.83
N VAL A 39 4.88 0.27 2.79
CA VAL A 39 3.84 0.74 3.72
C VAL A 39 2.53 0.06 3.38
N VAL A 40 2.15 0.06 2.10
CA VAL A 40 1.01 -0.70 1.57
C VAL A 40 1.50 -1.68 0.51
N GLN A 41 1.11 -2.95 0.64
CA GLN A 41 1.39 -4.01 -0.32
C GLN A 41 0.08 -4.52 -0.93
N VAL A 42 -0.11 -4.28 -2.23
CA VAL A 42 -1.29 -4.74 -2.98
C VAL A 42 -0.96 -6.08 -3.66
N GLY A 43 -1.53 -7.16 -3.13
CA GLY A 43 -1.24 -8.52 -3.55
C GLY A 43 0.20 -8.96 -3.27
N ARG A 44 0.48 -10.23 -3.54
CA ARG A 44 1.83 -10.82 -3.52
C ARG A 44 2.24 -11.19 -4.94
N PRO A 45 3.55 -11.32 -5.22
CA PRO A 45 4.01 -11.84 -6.51
C PRO A 45 3.34 -13.18 -6.84
N GLY A 46 2.71 -13.25 -8.01
CA GLY A 46 1.94 -14.42 -8.46
C GLY A 46 0.45 -14.37 -8.15
N ASP A 47 -0.02 -13.43 -7.32
CA ASP A 47 -1.45 -13.24 -7.10
C ASP A 47 -2.12 -12.70 -8.37
N VAL A 48 -3.27 -13.29 -8.70
CA VAL A 48 -4.13 -12.85 -9.81
C VAL A 48 -5.45 -12.34 -9.24
N GLY A 49 -5.88 -11.17 -9.69
CA GLY A 49 -7.14 -10.59 -9.29
C GLY A 49 -7.25 -9.12 -9.63
N LYS A 50 -8.23 -8.46 -9.04
CA LYS A 50 -8.47 -7.03 -9.21
C LYS A 50 -8.46 -6.32 -7.87
N VAL A 51 -8.11 -5.03 -7.84
CA VAL A 51 -8.43 -4.16 -6.70
C VAL A 51 -9.25 -2.97 -7.18
N GLU A 52 -10.14 -2.49 -6.32
CA GLU A 52 -10.79 -1.19 -6.45
C GLU A 52 -10.43 -0.38 -5.20
N TRP A 53 -9.66 0.68 -5.37
CA TRP A 53 -9.20 1.52 -4.27
C TRP A 53 -9.41 3.00 -4.62
N SER A 54 -10.12 3.76 -3.79
CA SER A 54 -10.29 5.20 -4.02
C SER A 54 -10.17 6.01 -2.73
N ASP A 55 -10.03 7.33 -2.89
CA ASP A 55 -10.19 8.32 -1.81
C ASP A 55 -9.32 8.09 -0.58
N THR A 56 -8.10 7.56 -0.79
CA THR A 56 -7.13 7.29 0.29
C THR A 56 -5.78 7.93 -0.03
N ILE A 57 -5.09 8.42 0.99
CA ILE A 57 -3.73 8.94 0.90
C ILE A 57 -2.79 7.95 1.60
N VAL A 58 -1.67 7.62 0.96
CA VAL A 58 -0.55 6.93 1.61
C VAL A 58 0.59 7.91 1.83
N SER A 59 1.10 7.97 3.06
CA SER A 59 2.14 8.91 3.44
C SER A 59 3.08 8.30 4.48
N THR A 60 4.13 9.03 4.82
CA THR A 60 5.07 8.70 5.90
C THR A 60 5.04 9.76 6.98
N ARG A 61 5.41 9.38 8.21
CA ARG A 61 5.72 10.31 9.29
C ARG A 61 7.08 10.03 9.90
N GLY A 62 7.92 11.07 9.94
CA GLY A 62 9.28 11.01 10.45
C GLY A 62 10.28 10.48 9.43
N ALA A 63 11.46 10.07 9.91
CA ALA A 63 12.49 9.47 9.07
C ALA A 63 12.04 8.08 8.60
N ALA A 64 11.71 7.99 7.31
CA ALA A 64 11.22 6.77 6.67
C ALA A 64 11.91 6.54 5.32
N ALA A 65 13.24 6.61 5.31
CA ALA A 65 14.04 6.52 4.08
C ALA A 65 13.90 5.18 3.33
N GLY A 66 13.48 4.12 4.03
CA GLY A 66 13.20 2.80 3.46
C GLY A 66 11.73 2.57 3.08
N ALA A 67 10.86 3.58 3.17
CA ALA A 67 9.45 3.39 2.85
C ALA A 67 9.19 3.33 1.34
N ILE A 68 8.67 2.19 0.87
CA ILE A 68 7.97 2.13 -0.42
C ILE A 68 6.49 2.40 -0.11
N LEU A 69 5.95 3.55 -0.51
CA LEU A 69 4.56 3.91 -0.12
C LEU A 69 3.55 2.85 -0.58
N ILE A 70 3.57 2.53 -1.87
CA ILE A 70 2.69 1.52 -2.47
C ILE A 70 3.56 0.55 -3.27
N GLN A 71 3.51 -0.73 -2.91
CA GLN A 71 4.06 -1.81 -3.72
C GLN A 71 2.90 -2.60 -4.32
N TYR A 72 2.75 -2.50 -5.65
CA TYR A 72 1.68 -3.15 -6.38
C TYR A 72 2.20 -4.40 -7.09
N ASN A 73 1.77 -5.58 -6.62
CA ASN A 73 2.23 -6.88 -7.14
C ASN A 73 1.15 -7.62 -7.95
N LEU A 74 -0.10 -7.18 -7.87
CA LEU A 74 -1.25 -7.90 -8.38
C LEU A 74 -1.26 -7.94 -9.91
N PHE A 75 -1.46 -9.12 -10.49
CA PHE A 75 -1.72 -9.24 -11.92
C PHE A 75 -3.23 -9.23 -12.18
N THR A 76 -3.69 -8.31 -13.05
CA THR A 76 -5.11 -8.23 -13.43
C THR A 76 -5.33 -8.79 -14.83
N LEU A 77 -6.21 -9.79 -14.93
CA LEU A 77 -6.67 -10.36 -16.19
C LEU A 77 -7.90 -9.61 -16.71
N GLY A 78 -7.87 -9.22 -17.99
CA GLY A 78 -8.99 -8.55 -18.65
C GLY A 78 -9.08 -7.05 -18.31
N ALA A 79 -10.17 -6.61 -17.70
CA ALA A 79 -10.39 -5.20 -17.38
C ALA A 79 -9.42 -4.72 -16.27
N PRO A 80 -8.79 -3.55 -16.41
CA PRO A 80 -7.78 -3.08 -15.46
C PRO A 80 -8.35 -2.83 -14.06
N SER A 81 -7.49 -2.93 -13.05
CA SER A 81 -7.79 -2.48 -11.68
C SER A 81 -7.98 -0.97 -11.63
N GLY A 82 -8.77 -0.49 -10.67
CA GLY A 82 -8.99 0.94 -10.42
C GLY A 82 -8.31 1.36 -9.12
N MET A 83 -7.40 2.32 -9.20
CA MET A 83 -6.76 2.98 -8.06
C MET A 83 -6.72 4.49 -8.28
#